data_AF-A0A9W8RAT8-F1
#
_entry.id   AF-A0A9W8RAT8-F1
#
_cell.length_a   1.000
_cell.length_b   1.000
_cell.length_c   1.000
_cell.angle_alpha   90.00
_cell.angle_beta   90.00
_cell.angle_gamma   90.00
#
_symmetry.space_group_name_H-M   'P 1'
#
loop_
_entity.id
_entity.type
_entity.pdbx_description
1 polymer ?
#
loop_
_entity_poly.entity_id
_entity_poly.type
_entity_poly.pdbx_seq_one_letter_code
_entity_poly.pdbx_strand_id
1 'polypeptide(L)' 'MANSWGQLTVAAQKTFSRGTVRPSTSSTFDPPLLDPRYCSDPIDCEIIVLGLQLNRKLLETKAMKELMPQPYTAFF' A
#
# COMPACT_ATOMS: atom_id res chain seq x y z
N MET A 1 -11.64 -25.61 13.48
CA MET A 1 -11.52 -25.09 12.10
C MET A 1 -10.56 -23.92 12.15
N ALA A 2 -9.38 -24.03 11.52
CA ALA A 2 -8.47 -22.91 11.40
C ALA A 2 -8.99 -21.96 10.30
N ASN A 3 -9.33 -20.74 10.69
CA ASN A 3 -9.66 -19.66 9.79
C ASN A 3 -8.36 -19.02 9.28
N SER A 4 -7.93 -19.42 8.09
CA SER A 4 -6.79 -18.79 7.43
C SER A 4 -7.23 -17.43 6.86
N TRP A 5 -6.74 -16.34 7.43
CA TRP A 5 -6.97 -14.98 6.94
C TRP A 5 -5.82 -14.56 6.03
N GLY A 6 -6.15 -14.14 4.81
CA GLY A 6 -5.19 -13.60 3.85
C GLY A 6 -5.59 -12.19 3.41
N GLN A 7 -4.61 -11.31 3.22
CA GLN A 7 -4.83 -9.97 2.69
C GLN A 7 -3.96 -9.77 1.45
N LEU A 8 -4.55 -9.19 0.40
CA LEU A 8 -3.84 -8.75 -0.78
C LEU A 8 -3.60 -7.25 -0.68
N THR A 9 -2.33 -6.85 -0.60
CA THR A 9 -1.89 -5.45 -0.59
C THR A 9 -1.07 -5.14 -1.84
N VAL A 10 -1.00 -3.86 -2.21
CA VAL A 10 -0.19 -3.38 -3.33
C VAL A 10 0.86 -2.44 -2.79
N ALA A 11 2.12 -2.64 -3.18
CA ALA A 11 3.22 -1.76 -2.85
C ALA A 11 4.12 -1.56 -4.07
N ALA A 12 4.38 -0.30 -4.43
CA ALA A 12 5.36 0.04 -5.45
C ALA A 12 6.77 -0.15 -4.89
N GLN A 13 7.59 -0.98 -5.55
CA GLN A 13 8.91 -1.40 -5.03
C GLN A 13 10.04 -0.42 -5.34
N LYS A 14 9.92 0.38 -6.42
CA LYS A 14 10.96 1.29 -6.89
C LYS A 14 10.35 2.63 -7.28
N THR A 15 9.95 3.40 -6.28
CA THR A 15 9.30 4.69 -6.49
C THR A 15 10.27 5.76 -7.00
N PHE A 16 9.74 6.70 -7.78
CA PHE A 16 10.46 7.87 -8.29
C PHE A 16 10.28 9.10 -7.40
N SER A 17 9.18 9.18 -6.67
CA SER A 17 8.94 10.18 -5.62
C SER A 17 10.10 10.20 -4.62
N ARG A 18 10.49 11.39 -4.18
CA ARG A 18 11.57 11.59 -3.19
C ARG A 18 11.06 12.45 -2.07
N GLY A 19 11.21 12.01 -0.83
CA GLY A 19 10.84 12.78 0.35
C GLY A 19 12.02 13.50 1.00
N THR A 20 11.77 14.09 2.17
CA THR A 20 12.81 14.59 3.08
C THR A 20 12.58 14.12 4.51
N VAL A 21 13.67 14.00 5.26
CA VAL A 21 13.66 13.82 6.71
C VAL A 21 14.44 14.99 7.30
N ARG A 22 13.84 15.72 8.24
CA ARG A 22 14.44 16.91 8.84
C ARG A 22 14.33 16.85 10.36
N PRO A 23 15.30 17.37 11.13
CA PRO A 23 15.14 17.55 12.56
C PRO A 23 13.90 18.42 12.85
N SER A 24 13.10 18.02 13.84
CA SER A 24 12.00 18.83 14.35
C SER A 24 12.50 19.85 15.39
N THR A 25 13.52 19.48 16.15
CA THR A 25 14.19 20.29 17.17
C THR A 25 15.72 20.07 17.11
N SER A 26 16.46 20.64 18.07
CA SER A 26 17.88 20.37 18.28
C SER A 26 18.18 19.09 19.07
N SER A 27 17.17 18.40 19.60
CA SER A 27 17.32 17.17 20.39
C SER A 27 17.31 15.94 19.49
N THR A 28 18.23 15.00 19.71
CA THR A 28 18.25 13.71 18.99
C THR A 28 17.16 12.74 19.47
N PHE A 29 16.51 13.02 20.61
CA PHE A 29 15.44 12.19 21.16
C PHE A 29 14.06 12.51 20.58
N ASP A 30 13.91 13.67 19.95
CA ASP A 30 12.66 14.07 19.33
C ASP A 30 12.53 13.43 17.94
N PRO A 31 11.34 12.94 17.56
CA PRO A 31 11.14 12.33 16.25
C PRO A 31 11.34 13.39 15.14
N PRO A 32 11.92 13.01 13.99
CA PRO A 32 12.11 13.93 12.89
C PRO A 32 10.79 14.22 12.17
N LEU A 33 10.76 15.33 11.43
CA LEU A 33 9.72 15.61 10.46
C LEU A 33 9.95 14.75 9.22
N LEU A 34 8.99 13.87 8.92
CA LEU A 34 8.98 13.03 7.73
C LEU A 34 8.01 13.62 6.69
N ASP A 35 8.53 13.95 5.52
CA ASP A 35 7.70 14.31 4.35
C ASP A 35 8.04 13.36 3.20
N PRO A 36 7.30 12.24 3.03
CA PRO A 36 7.57 11.25 1.98
C PRO A 36 7.25 11.75 0.57
N ARG A 37 6.39 12.79 0.44
CA ARG A 37 5.85 13.27 -0.84
C ARG A 37 5.33 12.13 -1.74
N TYR A 38 4.46 11.27 -1.20
CA TYR A 38 3.88 10.16 -1.97
C TYR A 38 3.17 10.67 -3.22
N CYS A 39 3.41 10.00 -4.35
CA CYS A 39 2.90 10.38 -5.66
C CYS A 39 3.28 11.79 -6.12
N SER A 40 4.41 12.32 -5.63
CA SER A 40 5.01 13.54 -6.20
C SER A 40 5.54 13.32 -7.61
N ASP A 41 6.00 12.10 -7.90
CA ASP A 41 6.09 11.62 -9.28
C ASP A 41 4.79 10.86 -9.62
N PRO A 42 4.06 11.27 -10.68
CA PRO A 42 2.77 10.65 -11.02
C PRO A 42 2.88 9.16 -11.34
N ILE A 43 4.04 8.68 -11.83
CA ILE A 43 4.22 7.27 -12.21
C ILE A 43 4.02 6.32 -11.03
N ASP A 44 4.36 6.77 -9.82
CA ASP A 44 4.25 5.93 -8.62
C ASP A 44 2.79 5.61 -8.30
N CYS A 45 1.91 6.60 -8.44
CA CYS A 45 0.48 6.41 -8.25
C CYS A 45 -0.13 5.58 -9.39
N GLU A 46 0.30 5.80 -10.62
CA GLU A 46 -0.14 4.99 -11.77
C GLU A 46 0.20 3.50 -11.57
N ILE A 47 1.41 3.19 -11.11
CA ILE A 47 1.84 1.81 -10.81
C ILE A 47 0.96 1.18 -9.71
N ILE A 48 0.62 1.94 -8.66
CA ILE A 48 -0.26 1.45 -7.59
C ILE A 48 -1.66 1.14 -8.14
N VAL A 49 -2.23 2.02 -8.96
CA VAL A 49 -3.53 1.80 -9.61
C VAL A 49 -3.50 0.54 -10.48
N LEU A 50 -2.44 0.35 -11.28
CA LEU A 50 -2.25 -0.86 -12.09
C LEU A 50 -2.17 -2.12 -11.21
N GLY A 51 -1.47 -2.05 -10.07
CA GLY A 51 -1.42 -3.15 -9.10
C GLY A 51 -2.78 -3.47 -8.48
N LEU A 52 -3.62 -2.45 -8.19
CA LEU A 52 -4.99 -2.67 -7.70
C LEU A 52 -5.88 -3.33 -8.76
N GLN A 53 -5.75 -2.91 -10.03
CA GLN A 53 -6.44 -3.55 -11.16
C GLN A 53 -5.97 -5.00 -11.36
N LEU A 54 -4.67 -5.28 -11.18
CA LEU A 54 -4.14 -6.63 -11.19
C LEU A 54 -4.77 -7.48 -10.09
N ASN A 55 -4.82 -6.98 -8.84
CA ASN A 55 -5.47 -7.68 -7.75
C ASN A 55 -6.94 -7.97 -8.07
N ARG A 56 -7.68 -7.02 -8.63
CA ARG A 56 -9.06 -7.26 -9.09
C ARG A 56 -9.15 -8.44 -10.06
N LYS A 57 -8.30 -8.47 -11.09
CA LYS A 57 -8.27 -9.57 -12.07
C LYS A 57 -7.90 -10.91 -11.40
N LEU A 58 -6.96 -10.90 -10.46
CA LEU A 58 -6.58 -12.08 -9.69
C LEU A 58 -7.76 -12.64 -8.89
N LEU A 59 -8.55 -11.78 -8.24
CA LEU A 59 -9.75 -12.17 -7.49
C LEU A 59 -10.85 -12.77 -8.36
N GLU A 60 -10.90 -12.43 -9.66
CA GLU A 60 -11.89 -12.97 -10.60
C GLU A 60 -11.57 -14.40 -11.07
N THR A 61 -10.36 -14.91 -10.79
CA THR A 61 -9.94 -16.29 -11.14
C THR A 61 -10.73 -17.35 -10.35
N LYS A 62 -10.86 -18.55 -10.92
CA LYS A 62 -11.61 -19.66 -10.29
C LYS A 62 -11.07 -20.01 -8.89
N ALA A 63 -9.75 -20.15 -8.78
CA ALA A 63 -9.10 -20.51 -7.52
C ALA A 63 -9.34 -19.46 -6.42
N MET A 64 -9.30 -18.17 -6.77
CA MET A 64 -9.52 -17.11 -5.78
C MET A 64 -10.99 -16.97 -5.38
N LYS A 65 -11.94 -17.24 -6.27
CA LYS A 65 -13.38 -17.20 -5.95
C LYS A 65 -13.77 -18.23 -4.88
N GLU A 66 -13.10 -19.39 -4.82
CA GLU A 66 -13.33 -20.42 -3.80
C GLU A 66 -13.01 -19.92 -2.38
N LEU A 67 -12.17 -18.89 -2.25
CA LEU A 67 -11.83 -18.26 -0.98
C LEU A 67 -12.84 -17.19 -0.51
N MET A 68 -13.86 -16.91 -1.32
CA MET A 68 -14.90 -15.89 -1.04
C MET A 68 -14.32 -14.54 -0.56
N PRO A 69 -13.37 -13.95 -1.32
CA PRO A 69 -12.66 -12.75 -0.90
C PRO A 69 -13.63 -11.58 -0.69
N GLN A 70 -13.43 -10.85 0.40
CA GLN A 70 -14.22 -9.67 0.74
C GLN A 70 -13.35 -8.40 0.65
N PRO A 71 -13.92 -7.25 0.23
CA PRO A 71 -13.25 -5.97 0.40
C PRO A 71 -12.92 -5.74 1.88
N TYR A 72 -11.73 -5.24 2.16
CA TYR A 72 -11.40 -4.83 3.53
C TYR A 72 -12.23 -3.59 3.88
N THR A 73 -13.16 -3.72 4.82
CA THR A 73 -13.94 -2.61 5.37
C THR A 73 -13.36 -2.25 6.74
N ALA A 74 -12.69 -1.11 6.84
CA ALA A 74 -12.06 -0.66 8.09
C ALA A 74 -13.06 -0.14 9.15
N PHE A 75 -14.37 -0.14 8.89
CA PHE A 75 -15.37 0.61 9.66
C PHE A 75 -16.71 -0.12 9.89
N PHE A 76 -16.69 -1.43 10.18
CA PHE A 76 -17.84 -2.13 10.79
C PHE A 76 -17.36 -2.95 12.00
#